data_AF-A0A7S3YB55-F1
#
_entry.id   AF-A0A7S3YB55-F1
#
_cell.length_a   1.000
_cell.length_b   1.000
_cell.length_c   1.000
_cell.angle_alpha   90.00
_cell.angle_beta   90.00
_cell.angle_gamma   90.00
#
_symmetry.space_group_name_H-M   'P 1'
#
loop_
_entity.id
_entity.type
_entity.pdbx_description
1 polymer ?
#
loop_
_entity_poly.entity_id
_entity_poly.type
_entity_poly.pdbx_seq_one_letter_code
_entity_poly.pdbx_strand_id
1 'polypeptide(L)'
;FSLLSQERIGTPMSSKRKSNKDVAEESLAASRDKRATQGKRMKAMIGEEAEADQEFWGQDAWNDEDDHDYSTEEEKPDLFDKDFNDTESSESETEVVIKETKKKQSSAYKEPGLKKK
;
A
#
# COMPACT_ATOMS: atom_id res chain seq x y z
N PHE A 1 -59.72 -25.52 -35.00
CA PHE A 1 -58.84 -24.63 -34.22
C PHE A 1 -59.62 -24.13 -33.02
N SER A 2 -59.42 -24.73 -31.84
CA SER A 2 -59.85 -24.16 -30.57
C SER A 2 -58.65 -24.25 -29.64
N LEU A 3 -58.01 -23.11 -29.40
CA LEU A 3 -56.92 -22.97 -28.43
C LEU A 3 -57.50 -23.16 -27.04
N LEU A 4 -57.23 -24.30 -26.41
CA LEU A 4 -57.36 -24.43 -24.98
C LEU A 4 -56.08 -23.89 -24.35
N SER A 5 -56.11 -22.61 -24.01
CA SER A 5 -55.07 -21.91 -23.26
C SER A 5 -54.99 -22.55 -21.87
N GLN A 6 -53.99 -23.40 -21.63
CA GLN A 6 -53.63 -23.81 -20.27
C GLN A 6 -52.63 -22.80 -19.73
N GLU A 7 -53.12 -22.01 -18.79
CA GLU A 7 -52.37 -21.09 -17.95
C GLU A 7 -51.29 -21.87 -17.18
N ARG A 8 -50.02 -21.49 -17.35
CA ARG A 8 -48.91 -22.02 -16.56
C ARG A 8 -48.90 -21.33 -15.20
N ILE A 9 -49.39 -22.00 -14.18
CA ILE A 9 -49.39 -21.53 -12.80
C ILE A 9 -48.15 -22.09 -12.06
N GLY A 10 -47.38 -21.19 -11.43
CA GLY A 10 -46.36 -21.47 -10.40
C GLY A 10 -44.94 -21.68 -10.96
N THR A 11 -43.88 -21.01 -10.52
CA THR A 11 -43.55 -20.19 -9.34
C THR A 11 -42.42 -19.25 -9.77
N PRO A 12 -42.31 -17.98 -9.32
CA PRO A 12 -41.02 -17.29 -9.41
C PRO A 12 -40.11 -17.96 -8.38
N MET A 13 -39.23 -18.85 -8.82
CA MET A 13 -38.04 -19.21 -8.06
C MET A 13 -37.24 -17.93 -7.88
N SER A 14 -37.56 -17.17 -6.83
CA SER A 14 -36.70 -16.14 -6.27
C SER A 14 -35.48 -16.88 -5.73
N SER A 15 -34.58 -17.25 -6.64
CA SER A 15 -33.26 -17.75 -6.31
C SER A 15 -32.53 -16.58 -5.69
N LYS A 16 -32.66 -16.47 -4.36
CA LYS A 16 -31.80 -15.65 -3.54
C LYS A 16 -30.39 -16.14 -3.81
N ARG A 17 -29.71 -15.51 -4.77
CA ARG A 17 -28.30 -15.81 -5.08
C ARG A 17 -27.56 -15.59 -3.77
N LYS A 18 -27.08 -16.70 -3.19
CA LYS A 18 -26.24 -16.67 -1.99
C LYS A 18 -25.11 -15.70 -2.25
N SER A 19 -24.83 -14.82 -1.29
CA SER A 19 -23.75 -13.87 -1.46
C SER A 19 -22.42 -14.63 -1.50
N ASN A 20 -21.39 -14.08 -2.15
CA ASN A 20 -20.07 -14.70 -2.16
C ASN A 20 -19.52 -14.99 -0.76
N LYS A 21 -19.97 -14.22 0.25
CA LYS A 21 -19.64 -14.45 1.65
C LYS A 21 -20.27 -15.75 2.18
N ASP A 22 -21.56 -15.95 1.91
CA ASP A 22 -22.29 -17.16 2.34
C ASP A 22 -21.73 -18.42 1.65
N VAL A 23 -21.32 -18.30 0.39
CA VAL A 23 -20.69 -19.40 -0.36
C VAL A 23 -19.27 -19.69 0.14
N ALA A 24 -18.54 -18.68 0.60
CA ALA A 24 -17.20 -18.84 1.16
C ALA A 24 -17.24 -19.54 2.53
N GLU A 25 -18.18 -19.19 3.41
CA GLU A 25 -18.31 -19.79 4.75
C GLU A 25 -18.80 -21.25 4.69
N GLU A 26 -19.63 -21.60 3.71
CA GLU A 26 -20.09 -22.98 3.50
C GLU A 26 -19.07 -23.85 2.74
N SER A 27 -17.96 -23.24 2.27
CA SER A 27 -16.91 -23.99 1.60
C SER A 27 -16.06 -24.78 2.59
N LEU A 28 -15.87 -26.06 2.28
CA LEU A 28 -14.94 -26.96 2.98
C LEU A 28 -13.50 -26.43 3.07
N ALA A 29 -13.14 -25.39 2.31
CA ALA A 29 -11.85 -24.72 2.38
C ALA A 29 -11.78 -23.70 3.53
N ALA A 30 -12.88 -23.00 3.83
CA ALA A 30 -12.97 -22.00 4.90
C ALA A 30 -13.16 -22.63 6.28
N SER A 31 -13.81 -23.80 6.35
CA SER A 31 -14.08 -24.54 7.58
C SER A 31 -12.90 -25.37 8.11
N ARG A 32 -11.68 -25.17 7.57
CA ARG A 32 -10.46 -25.90 7.99
C ARG A 32 -9.63 -25.06 8.94
N ASP A 33 -9.06 -25.71 9.96
CA ASP A 33 -8.10 -25.07 10.84
C ASP A 33 -6.89 -24.54 10.07
N LYS A 34 -6.56 -23.26 10.30
CA LYS A 34 -5.41 -22.62 9.67
C LYS A 34 -4.13 -23.15 10.29
N ARG A 35 -3.17 -23.55 9.45
CA ARG A 35 -1.85 -23.98 9.93
C ARG A 35 -1.03 -22.74 10.32
N ALA A 36 -0.41 -22.74 11.50
CA ALA A 36 0.41 -21.64 11.99
C ALA A 36 1.60 -21.27 11.08
N THR A 37 2.03 -22.19 10.22
CA THR A 37 3.14 -21.98 9.26
C THR A 37 2.69 -21.69 7.83
N GLN A 38 1.39 -21.58 7.58
CA GLN A 38 0.87 -21.38 6.24
C GLN A 38 1.36 -20.05 5.65
N GLY A 39 2.01 -20.12 4.49
CA GLY A 39 2.43 -18.96 3.72
C GLY A 39 3.59 -18.14 4.28
N LYS A 40 4.33 -18.65 5.26
CA LYS A 40 5.46 -17.94 5.90
C LYS A 40 6.49 -17.35 4.92
N ARG A 41 6.74 -18.02 3.80
CA ARG A 41 7.71 -17.58 2.77
C ARG A 41 7.05 -17.16 1.46
N MET A 42 5.72 -17.12 1.40
CA MET A 42 5.01 -16.77 0.15
C MET A 42 5.30 -15.34 -0.28
N LYS A 43 5.46 -14.41 0.68
CA LYS A 43 5.82 -13.01 0.37
C LYS A 43 7.18 -12.90 -0.30
N ALA A 44 8.18 -13.64 0.21
CA ALA A 44 9.52 -13.67 -0.36
C ALA A 44 9.62 -14.35 -1.75
N MET A 45 8.55 -15.00 -2.24
CA MET A 45 8.53 -15.68 -3.54
C MET A 45 7.79 -14.90 -4.63
N ILE A 46 7.32 -13.69 -4.36
CA ILE A 46 6.65 -12.84 -5.36
C ILE A 46 7.75 -12.17 -6.19
N GLY A 47 7.98 -12.69 -7.41
CA GLY A 47 9.16 -12.38 -8.25
C GLY A 47 9.46 -10.90 -8.43
N GLU A 48 8.50 -10.11 -8.93
CA GLU A 48 8.72 -8.66 -9.17
C GLU A 48 9.05 -7.87 -7.89
N GLU A 49 8.52 -8.28 -6.73
CA GLU A 49 8.80 -7.65 -5.43
C GLU A 49 10.21 -8.04 -4.94
N ALA A 50 10.56 -9.32 -5.04
CA ALA A 50 11.87 -9.83 -4.64
C ALA A 50 13.02 -9.27 -5.51
N GLU A 51 12.79 -9.10 -6.82
CA GLU A 51 13.76 -8.50 -7.73
C GLU A 51 13.97 -7.00 -7.41
N ALA A 52 12.90 -6.26 -7.15
CA ALA A 52 12.98 -4.86 -6.74
C ALA A 52 13.70 -4.68 -5.39
N ASP A 53 13.43 -5.57 -4.43
CA ASP A 53 14.12 -5.59 -3.14
C ASP A 53 15.62 -5.86 -3.32
N GLN A 54 16.00 -6.79 -4.19
CA GLN A 54 17.41 -7.08 -4.46
C GLN A 54 18.11 -5.93 -5.19
N GLU A 55 17.45 -5.23 -6.11
CA GLU A 55 18.03 -4.07 -6.80
C GLU A 55 18.24 -2.87 -5.86
N PHE A 56 17.34 -2.69 -4.89
CA PHE A 56 17.45 -1.62 -3.90
C PHE A 56 18.49 -1.93 -2.81
N TRP A 57 18.45 -3.15 -2.24
CA TRP A 57 19.29 -3.53 -1.10
C TRP A 57 20.62 -4.17 -1.49
N GLY A 58 20.73 -4.76 -2.69
CA GLY A 58 21.95 -5.40 -3.19
C GLY A 58 22.96 -4.43 -3.80
N GLN A 59 22.90 -3.14 -3.44
CA GLN A 59 23.89 -2.15 -3.84
C GLN A 59 25.18 -2.39 -3.07
N ASP A 60 26.32 -2.09 -3.70
CA ASP A 60 27.67 -2.29 -3.14
C ASP A 60 27.87 -1.60 -1.76
N ALA A 61 27.13 -0.50 -1.52
CA ALA A 61 27.12 0.23 -0.26
C ALA A 61 26.60 -0.58 0.95
N TRP A 62 25.83 -1.64 0.72
CA TRP A 62 25.31 -2.54 1.77
C TRP A 62 26.04 -3.89 1.79
N ASN A 63 27.10 -4.04 1.00
CA ASN A 63 27.88 -5.27 0.93
C ASN A 63 28.85 -5.35 2.12
N ASP A 64 29.02 -6.54 2.70
CA ASP A 64 29.85 -6.76 3.91
C ASP A 64 31.36 -6.91 3.59
N GLU A 65 31.84 -6.41 2.44
CA GLU A 65 33.22 -6.64 1.97
C GLU A 65 34.27 -5.73 2.66
N ASP A 66 33.87 -4.57 3.18
CA ASP A 66 34.74 -3.63 3.92
C ASP A 66 34.27 -3.50 5.39
N ASP A 67 34.26 -4.64 6.08
CA ASP A 67 33.74 -4.81 7.45
C ASP A 67 34.82 -4.49 8.50
N HIS A 68 35.16 -3.20 8.60
CA HIS A 68 35.85 -2.68 9.77
C HIS A 68 34.82 -2.32 10.85
N ASP A 69 35.04 -2.81 12.07
CA ASP A 69 34.26 -2.38 13.23
C ASP A 69 34.21 -0.85 13.29
N TYR A 70 33.03 -0.31 13.59
CA TYR A 70 32.85 1.13 13.73
C TYR A 70 33.88 1.71 14.72
N SER A 71 34.69 2.63 14.23
CA SER A 71 35.67 3.38 15.03
C SER A 71 35.28 4.85 15.05
N THR A 72 35.38 5.47 16.23
CA THR A 72 35.18 6.91 16.39
C THR A 72 36.36 7.66 15.79
N GLU A 73 36.09 8.59 14.87
CA GLU A 73 37.08 9.57 14.42
C GLU A 73 37.09 10.78 15.37
N GLU A 74 38.15 11.60 15.33
CA GLU A 74 38.23 12.83 16.12
C GLU A 74 37.16 13.84 15.65
N GLU A 75 36.10 14.01 16.44
CA GLU A 75 35.05 15.00 16.18
C GLU A 75 35.59 16.42 16.41
N LYS A 76 35.53 17.26 15.38
CA LYS A 76 35.85 18.68 15.51
C LYS A 76 34.74 19.38 16.30
N PRO A 77 35.07 20.38 17.13
CA PRO A 77 34.05 21.18 17.80
C PRO A 77 33.18 21.90 16.76
N ASP A 78 31.89 22.00 17.03
CA ASP A 78 30.95 22.75 16.21
C ASP A 78 31.35 24.25 16.16
N LEU A 79 31.46 24.80 14.96
CA LEU A 79 31.88 26.18 14.71
C LEU A 79 30.70 26.96 14.15
N PHE A 80 30.12 27.82 14.99
CA PHE A 80 29.06 28.73 14.57
C PHE A 80 29.63 29.96 13.86
N ASP A 81 28.91 30.43 12.84
CA ASP A 81 29.17 31.74 12.24
C ASP A 81 28.89 32.87 13.25
N LYS A 82 29.48 34.04 13.00
CA LYS A 82 29.45 35.18 13.94
C LYS A 82 28.04 35.70 14.20
N ASP A 83 27.16 35.55 13.21
CA ASP A 83 25.77 35.97 13.22
C ASP A 83 24.80 34.88 13.69
N PHE A 84 25.28 33.69 14.09
CA PHE A 84 24.41 32.63 14.57
C PHE A 84 23.57 33.02 15.80
N ASN A 85 24.13 33.86 16.67
CA ASN A 85 23.43 34.40 17.84
C ASN A 85 22.88 35.81 17.61
N ASP A 86 23.08 36.38 16.42
CA ASP A 86 22.44 37.65 16.09
C ASP A 86 20.93 37.39 16.05
N THR A 87 20.17 38.33 16.60
CA THR A 87 18.72 38.28 16.49
C THR A 87 18.36 38.28 15.02
N GLU A 88 17.73 37.19 14.58
CA GLU A 88 17.02 37.11 13.30
C GLU A 88 16.26 38.41 13.10
N SER A 89 16.61 39.15 12.05
CA SER A 89 16.03 40.48 11.83
C SER A 89 14.53 40.34 11.69
N SER A 90 13.78 40.94 12.62
CA SER A 90 12.32 41.07 12.51
C SER A 90 11.92 41.87 11.25
N GLU A 91 12.86 42.55 10.59
CA GLU A 91 12.63 43.36 9.40
C GLU A 91 12.50 42.53 8.11
N SER A 92 12.63 41.19 8.20
CA SER A 92 12.11 40.27 7.19
C SER A 92 10.80 39.61 7.62
N GLU A 93 9.94 40.31 8.37
CA GLU A 93 8.49 40.07 8.35
C GLU A 93 7.88 40.48 6.99
N THR A 94 8.59 40.24 5.89
CA THR A 94 7.90 39.64 4.77
C THR A 94 7.44 38.29 5.28
N GLU A 95 6.16 38.19 5.62
CA GLU A 95 5.45 36.93 5.49
C GLU A 95 6.03 36.27 4.25
N VAL A 96 6.78 35.18 4.42
CA VAL A 96 6.99 34.28 3.30
C VAL A 96 5.57 33.93 2.97
N VAL A 97 5.03 34.58 1.94
CA VAL A 97 3.81 34.15 1.30
C VAL A 97 4.24 32.81 0.76
N ILE A 98 4.12 31.78 1.62
CA ILE A 98 3.84 30.43 1.23
C ILE A 98 2.64 30.69 0.36
N LYS A 99 2.87 30.81 -0.95
CA LYS A 99 1.81 30.73 -1.93
C LYS A 99 1.13 29.48 -1.45
N GLU A 100 -0.05 29.61 -0.87
CA GLU A 100 -0.89 28.48 -0.61
C GLU A 100 -0.98 27.87 -2.00
N THR A 101 -0.16 26.86 -2.23
CA THR A 101 -0.29 26.02 -3.39
C THR A 101 -1.64 25.46 -3.07
N LYS A 102 -2.69 26.05 -3.69
CA LYS A 102 -4.07 25.66 -3.49
C LYS A 102 -3.97 24.16 -3.53
N LYS A 103 -4.16 23.51 -2.38
CA LYS A 103 -4.00 22.07 -2.30
C LYS A 103 -4.97 21.62 -3.35
N LYS A 104 -4.45 21.18 -4.50
CA LYS A 104 -5.27 20.60 -5.55
C LYS A 104 -5.88 19.48 -4.77
N GLN A 105 -7.17 19.63 -4.44
CA GLN A 105 -7.94 18.61 -3.73
C GLN A 105 -7.53 17.35 -4.44
N SER A 106 -6.76 16.51 -3.75
CA SER A 106 -6.17 15.35 -4.38
C SER A 106 -7.37 14.65 -4.98
N SER A 107 -7.39 14.51 -6.30
CA SER A 107 -8.44 13.75 -6.94
C SER A 107 -8.34 12.39 -6.29
N ALA A 108 -9.25 12.10 -5.37
CA ALA A 108 -9.23 10.89 -4.58
C ALA A 108 -9.00 9.75 -5.57
N TYR A 109 -7.96 8.96 -5.32
CA TYR A 109 -7.52 7.93 -6.23
C TYR A 109 -8.74 7.11 -6.66
N LYS A 110 -9.12 7.24 -7.94
CA LYS A 110 -10.16 6.41 -8.53
C LYS A 110 -9.45 5.16 -8.97
N GLU A 111 -9.67 4.08 -8.23
CA GLU A 111 -9.17 2.76 -8.61
C GLU A 111 -9.43 2.55 -10.11
N PRO A 112 -8.40 2.20 -10.90
CA PRO A 112 -8.58 1.91 -12.31
C PRO A 112 -9.52 0.71 -12.38
N GLY A 113 -10.76 0.96 -12.80
CA GLY A 113 -11.80 -0.06 -12.86
C GLY A 113 -11.29 -1.26 -13.64
N LEU A 114 -11.21 -2.41 -12.98
CA LEU A 114 -10.95 -3.71 -13.59
C LEU A 114 -11.91 -3.87 -14.78
N LYS A 115 -11.39 -3.70 -16.00
CA LYS A 115 -12.14 -3.95 -17.22
C LYS A 115 -12.43 -5.46 -17.26
N LYS A 116 -13.66 -5.83 -16.94
CA LYS A 116 -14.16 -7.18 -17.18
C LYS A 116 -14.04 -7.43 -18.68
N LYS A 117 -13.22 -8.41 -19.06
CA LYS A 117 -13.23 -8.99 -20.41
C LYS A 117 -14.46 -9.85 -20.58
#